data_AF-A0A7X6DAY5-F1
#
_entry.id   AF-A0A7X6DAY5-F1
#
_cell.length_a   1.000
_cell.length_b   1.000
_cell.length_c   1.000
_cell.angle_alpha   90.00
_cell.angle_beta   90.00
_cell.angle_gamma   90.00
#
_symmetry.space_group_name_H-M   'P 1'
#
loop_
_entity.id
_entity.type
_entity.pdbx_description
1 polymer ?
#
loop_
_entity_poly.entity_id
_entity_poly.type
_entity_poly.pdbx_seq_one_letter_code
_entity_poly.pdbx_strand_id
1 'polypeptide(L)'
;MEIRKAISFLANYGQKMSDTALRAAVRRNKISEVQKNEENGTYTFSRKGLTEYLLKNGKLGLFDAYRLGYDNSSKDLAENVIDYPGRVMDKSTYLFAKLLPNEYSYIHPNFWDGYNTFEIKYDSENKIIHLFDDSQTRGTSAINLASDFIIKDILLKINDRVLENEILNTTLIIYTAFVEDALYSAISSYGYSELKNDFVFHVKDKEFIDSNIDEYFKEKWEVITNQRA
;
A
#
# COMPACT_ATOMS: atom_id res chain seq x y z
N MET A 1 5.51 -13.00 24.78
CA MET A 1 6.81 -12.42 25.21
C MET A 1 6.93 -12.47 26.72
N GLU A 2 8.06 -12.89 27.26
CA GLU A 2 8.35 -12.85 28.70
C GLU A 2 8.47 -11.42 29.25
N ILE A 3 8.25 -11.23 30.54
CA ILE A 3 8.20 -9.92 31.20
C ILE A 3 9.45 -9.06 30.96
N ARG A 4 10.66 -9.66 31.00
CA ARG A 4 11.91 -8.93 30.72
C ARG A 4 11.97 -8.43 29.28
N LYS A 5 11.53 -9.26 28.32
CA LYS A 5 11.48 -8.87 26.89
C LYS A 5 10.42 -7.80 26.67
N ALA A 6 9.30 -7.85 27.38
CA ALA A 6 8.26 -6.82 27.34
C ALA A 6 8.78 -5.46 27.86
N ILE A 7 9.53 -5.45 28.97
CA ILE A 7 10.16 -4.23 29.50
C ILE A 7 11.16 -3.64 28.50
N SER A 8 12.04 -4.47 27.91
CA SER A 8 12.98 -4.01 26.89
C SER A 8 12.26 -3.44 25.66
N PHE A 9 11.18 -4.09 25.23
CA PHE A 9 10.35 -3.59 24.14
C PHE A 9 9.77 -2.20 24.44
N LEU A 10 9.15 -2.01 25.60
CA LEU A 10 8.59 -0.71 26.00
C LEU A 10 9.68 0.38 26.10
N ALA A 11 10.86 0.02 26.62
CA ALA A 11 11.98 0.94 26.75
C ALA A 11 12.50 1.45 25.40
N ASN A 12 12.46 0.63 24.34
CA ASN A 12 12.85 1.03 22.99
C ASN A 12 11.98 2.15 22.41
N TYR A 13 10.76 2.32 22.94
CA TYR A 13 9.82 3.39 22.56
C TYR A 13 9.70 4.47 23.64
N GLY A 14 10.75 4.65 24.45
CA GLY A 14 10.82 5.70 25.46
C GLY A 14 10.03 5.43 26.75
N GLN A 15 9.31 4.31 26.85
CA GLN A 15 8.48 3.97 28.00
C GLN A 15 9.26 3.06 28.98
N LYS A 16 10.00 3.68 29.90
CA LYS A 16 10.73 2.94 30.95
C LYS A 16 9.78 2.46 32.04
N MET A 17 9.76 1.15 32.29
CA MET A 17 8.94 0.52 33.34
C MET A 17 9.74 -0.54 34.10
N SER A 18 9.46 -0.68 35.40
CA SER A 18 9.93 -1.82 36.19
C SER A 18 8.99 -3.02 36.07
N ASP A 19 9.47 -4.22 36.44
CA ASP A 19 8.67 -5.45 36.49
C ASP A 19 7.38 -5.25 37.32
N THR A 20 7.52 -4.67 38.52
CA THR A 20 6.40 -4.33 39.40
C THR A 20 5.41 -3.38 38.75
N ALA A 21 5.89 -2.34 38.06
CA ALA A 21 5.02 -1.38 37.37
C ALA A 21 4.26 -2.03 36.21
N LEU A 22 4.91 -2.92 35.46
CA LEU A 22 4.29 -3.63 34.35
C LEU A 22 3.21 -4.60 34.85
N ARG A 23 3.49 -5.36 35.92
CA ARG A 23 2.47 -6.21 36.57
C ARG A 23 1.29 -5.41 37.13
N ALA A 24 1.55 -4.23 37.68
CA ALA A 24 0.48 -3.34 38.15
C ALA A 24 -0.40 -2.83 36.99
N ALA A 25 0.18 -2.55 35.82
CA ALA A 25 -0.56 -2.19 34.62
C ALA A 25 -1.46 -3.33 34.13
N VAL A 26 -0.98 -4.58 34.15
CA VAL A 26 -1.79 -5.78 33.85
C VAL A 26 -2.96 -5.91 34.81
N ARG A 27 -2.73 -5.82 36.13
CA ARG A 27 -3.81 -5.93 37.13
C ARG A 27 -4.90 -4.85 36.99
N ARG A 28 -4.56 -3.72 36.37
CA ARG A 28 -5.47 -2.61 36.10
C ARG A 28 -6.12 -2.69 34.71
N ASN A 29 -5.99 -3.82 34.02
CA ASN A 29 -6.48 -4.05 32.66
C ASN A 29 -6.02 -3.00 31.64
N LYS A 30 -4.82 -2.43 31.83
CA LYS A 30 -4.26 -1.45 30.90
C LYS A 30 -3.58 -2.08 29.69
N ILE A 31 -3.23 -3.36 29.77
CA ILE A 31 -2.54 -4.12 28.73
C ILE A 31 -3.43 -5.30 28.38
N SER A 32 -3.85 -5.36 27.11
CA SER A 32 -4.65 -6.43 26.51
C SER A 32 -3.78 -7.66 26.22
N GLU A 33 -4.42 -8.82 25.99
CA GLU A 33 -3.77 -10.05 25.50
C GLU A 33 -2.59 -10.54 26.36
N VAL A 34 -2.76 -10.50 27.68
CA VAL A 34 -1.80 -11.03 28.63
C VAL A 34 -2.26 -12.40 29.12
N GLN A 35 -1.43 -13.42 28.94
CA GLN A 35 -1.66 -14.74 29.49
C GLN A 35 -0.91 -14.88 30.82
N LYS A 36 -1.61 -15.34 31.86
CA LYS A 36 -1.00 -15.67 33.14
C LYS A 36 -0.80 -17.17 33.20
N ASN A 37 0.43 -17.62 33.43
CA ASN A 37 0.70 -19.01 33.73
C ASN A 37 0.32 -19.29 35.20
N GLU A 38 -0.60 -20.24 35.41
CA GLU A 38 -1.15 -20.53 36.73
C GLU A 38 -0.16 -21.27 37.65
N GLU A 39 0.79 -22.03 37.10
CA GLU A 39 1.72 -22.85 37.86
C GLU A 39 2.84 -22.04 38.52
N ASN A 40 3.31 -20.99 37.85
CA ASN A 40 4.47 -20.19 38.30
C ASN A 40 4.15 -18.69 38.45
N GLY A 41 2.92 -18.26 38.15
CA GLY A 41 2.48 -16.87 38.28
C GLY A 41 3.19 -15.90 37.34
N THR A 42 3.83 -16.38 36.28
CA THR A 42 4.46 -15.52 35.26
C THR A 42 3.43 -15.01 34.25
N TYR A 43 3.75 -13.88 33.63
CA TYR A 43 2.92 -13.28 32.59
C TYR A 43 3.64 -13.36 31.26
N THR A 44 2.92 -13.82 30.24
CA THR A 44 3.31 -13.73 28.84
C THR A 44 2.49 -12.65 28.16
N PHE A 45 3.19 -11.72 27.50
CA PHE A 45 2.62 -10.55 26.86
C PHE A 45 2.57 -10.74 25.36
N SER A 46 1.45 -10.42 24.71
CA SER A 46 1.45 -10.26 23.25
C SER A 46 2.15 -8.95 22.86
N ARG A 47 2.73 -8.91 21.67
CA ARG A 47 3.32 -7.67 21.14
C ARG A 47 2.24 -6.64 20.86
N LYS A 48 1.08 -7.07 20.36
CA LYS A 48 -0.10 -6.22 20.07
C LYS A 48 -0.59 -5.49 21.32
N GLY A 49 -0.83 -6.21 22.41
CA GLY A 49 -1.27 -5.59 23.66
C GLY A 49 -0.28 -4.57 24.24
N LEU A 50 1.02 -4.81 24.07
CA LEU A 50 2.06 -3.84 24.44
C LEU A 50 2.08 -2.61 23.51
N THR A 51 1.89 -2.79 22.21
CA THR A 51 1.79 -1.71 21.23
C THR A 51 0.56 -0.83 21.49
N GLU A 52 -0.61 -1.42 21.70
CA GLU A 52 -1.83 -0.68 22.05
C GLU A 52 -1.65 0.13 23.34
N TYR A 53 -0.97 -0.46 24.34
CA TYR A 53 -0.65 0.23 25.58
C TYR A 53 0.26 1.44 25.34
N LEU A 54 1.29 1.33 24.49
CA LEU A 54 2.16 2.44 24.11
C LEU A 54 1.39 3.54 23.35
N LEU A 55 0.53 3.17 22.41
CA LEU A 55 -0.27 4.14 21.65
C LEU A 55 -1.25 4.91 22.55
N LYS A 56 -1.83 4.23 23.55
CA LYS A 56 -2.82 4.85 24.47
C LYS A 56 -2.20 5.62 25.63
N ASN A 57 -1.03 5.21 26.13
CA ASN A 57 -0.47 5.71 27.40
C ASN A 57 0.99 6.19 27.30
N GLY A 58 1.66 5.92 26.18
CA GLY A 58 3.06 6.29 25.98
C GLY A 58 3.23 7.75 25.58
N LYS A 59 4.34 8.35 26.00
CA LYS A 59 4.82 9.63 25.43
C LYS A 59 5.65 9.32 24.20
N LEU A 60 4.97 9.01 23.10
CA LEU A 60 5.61 8.68 21.83
C LEU A 60 5.95 9.96 21.05
N GLY A 61 7.10 9.97 20.38
CA GLY A 61 7.35 10.92 19.31
C GLY A 61 6.41 10.66 18.12
N LEU A 62 6.15 11.68 17.30
CA LEU A 62 5.21 11.59 16.18
C LEU A 62 5.54 10.42 15.22
N PHE A 63 6.83 10.21 14.96
CA PHE A 63 7.34 9.13 14.11
C PHE A 63 7.17 7.73 14.73
N ASP A 64 7.44 7.60 16.02
CA ASP A 64 7.29 6.32 16.74
C ASP A 64 5.82 5.91 16.85
N ALA A 65 4.92 6.89 17.05
CA ALA A 65 3.48 6.68 17.05
C ALA A 65 2.98 6.23 15.67
N TYR A 66 3.46 6.87 14.59
CA TYR A 66 3.13 6.47 13.22
C TYR A 66 3.59 5.05 12.90
N ARG A 67 4.86 4.73 13.19
CA ARG A 67 5.43 3.40 12.93
C ARG A 67 4.75 2.31 13.76
N LEU A 68 4.48 2.56 15.04
CA LEU A 68 3.74 1.62 15.89
C LEU A 68 2.29 1.43 15.42
N GLY A 69 1.64 2.52 14.99
CA GLY A 69 0.30 2.48 14.41
C GLY A 69 0.24 1.66 13.13
N TYR A 70 1.21 1.86 12.23
CA TYR A 70 1.37 1.09 10.99
C TYR A 70 1.65 -0.40 11.27
N ASP A 71 2.63 -0.72 12.12
CA ASP A 71 2.94 -2.11 12.49
C ASP A 71 1.75 -2.82 13.16
N ASN A 72 0.94 -2.08 13.94
CA ASN A 72 -0.26 -2.60 14.59
C ASN A 72 -1.40 -2.80 13.60
N SER A 73 -1.64 -1.83 12.72
CA SER A 73 -2.71 -1.91 11.72
C SER A 73 -2.40 -2.92 10.63
N SER A 74 -1.16 -3.06 10.17
CA SER A 74 -0.78 -4.08 9.17
C SER A 74 -0.98 -5.51 9.69
N LYS A 75 -0.82 -5.75 11.00
CA LYS A 75 -1.07 -7.06 11.62
C LYS A 75 -2.53 -7.30 11.92
N ASP A 76 -3.25 -6.29 12.41
CA ASP A 76 -4.71 -6.37 12.51
C ASP A 76 -5.37 -6.55 11.14
N LEU A 77 -4.81 -5.98 10.08
CA LEU A 77 -5.24 -6.21 8.71
C LEU A 77 -5.00 -7.67 8.30
N ALA A 78 -3.84 -8.25 8.64
CA ALA A 78 -3.51 -9.63 8.32
C ALA A 78 -4.32 -10.67 9.13
N GLU A 79 -4.67 -10.35 10.39
CA GLU A 79 -5.41 -11.24 11.29
C GLU A 79 -6.93 -11.07 11.19
N ASN A 80 -7.40 -9.86 10.83
CA ASN A 80 -8.81 -9.53 10.63
C ASN A 80 -9.11 -9.17 9.19
N VAL A 81 -8.38 -9.75 8.22
CA VAL A 81 -8.87 -9.81 6.84
C VAL A 81 -10.26 -10.43 6.98
N ILE A 82 -11.29 -9.65 6.70
CA ILE A 82 -12.60 -10.21 6.44
C ILE A 82 -12.36 -11.06 5.21
N ASP A 83 -12.28 -12.37 5.41
CA ASP A 83 -12.27 -13.34 4.33
C ASP A 83 -13.63 -13.18 3.64
N TYR A 84 -13.67 -12.25 2.71
CA TYR A 84 -14.84 -12.03 1.90
C TYR A 84 -14.85 -13.23 0.98
N PRO A 85 -15.87 -14.10 1.02
CA PRO A 85 -15.99 -15.18 0.06
C PRO A 85 -16.45 -14.57 -1.27
N GLY A 86 -15.64 -13.66 -1.81
CA GLY A 86 -15.72 -13.20 -3.18
C GLY A 86 -15.29 -14.36 -4.06
N ARG A 87 -16.10 -15.41 -4.10
CA ARG A 87 -15.99 -16.48 -5.09
C ARG A 87 -15.90 -15.81 -6.47
N VAL A 88 -14.70 -15.70 -7.06
CA VAL A 88 -14.34 -15.75 -8.50
C VAL A 88 -15.25 -14.96 -9.50
N MET A 89 -16.21 -14.18 -9.05
CA MET A 89 -17.29 -13.57 -9.85
C MET A 89 -17.50 -12.09 -9.53
N ASP A 90 -16.98 -11.57 -8.42
CA ASP A 90 -17.01 -10.13 -8.20
C ASP A 90 -15.90 -9.45 -9.03
N LYS A 91 -16.29 -8.96 -10.20
CA LYS A 91 -15.41 -8.20 -11.11
C LYS A 91 -15.36 -6.71 -10.77
N SER A 92 -15.94 -6.30 -9.63
CA SER A 92 -15.97 -4.90 -9.24
C SER A 92 -14.57 -4.40 -8.96
N THR A 93 -14.29 -3.20 -9.45
CA THR A 93 -13.06 -2.46 -9.17
C THR A 93 -13.41 -1.29 -8.25
N TYR A 94 -12.47 -0.86 -7.43
CA TYR A 94 -12.68 0.22 -6.47
C TYR A 94 -11.56 1.24 -6.57
N LEU A 95 -11.87 2.51 -6.36
CA LEU A 95 -10.90 3.60 -6.36
C LEU A 95 -11.11 4.43 -5.09
N PHE A 96 -10.08 4.51 -4.25
CA PHE A 96 -10.11 5.24 -3.00
C PHE A 96 -9.12 6.40 -3.06
N ALA A 97 -9.57 7.62 -2.80
CA ALA A 97 -8.69 8.78 -2.72
C ALA A 97 -7.68 8.62 -1.57
N LYS A 98 -6.42 9.00 -1.82
CA LYS A 98 -5.35 9.08 -0.82
C LYS A 98 -5.29 10.51 -0.23
N LEU A 99 -4.36 10.70 0.71
CA LEU A 99 -4.16 11.99 1.38
C LEU A 99 -3.73 13.09 0.40
N LEU A 100 -2.93 12.74 -0.61
CA LEU A 100 -2.42 13.69 -1.59
C LEU A 100 -3.41 13.88 -2.74
N PRO A 101 -3.54 15.11 -3.29
CA PRO A 101 -4.42 15.38 -4.41
C PRO A 101 -4.12 14.50 -5.61
N ASN A 102 -5.18 14.04 -6.28
CA ASN A 102 -5.12 13.20 -7.47
C ASN A 102 -4.40 11.85 -7.30
N GLU A 103 -4.14 11.43 -6.06
CA GLU A 103 -3.62 10.11 -5.75
C GLU A 103 -4.72 9.19 -5.24
N TYR A 104 -4.67 7.92 -5.67
CA TYR A 104 -5.68 6.93 -5.36
C TYR A 104 -5.06 5.56 -5.12
N SER A 105 -5.75 4.75 -4.32
CA SER A 105 -5.57 3.30 -4.26
C SER A 105 -6.63 2.65 -5.15
N TYR A 106 -6.18 1.95 -6.18
CA TYR A 106 -7.04 1.21 -7.10
C TYR A 106 -7.02 -0.27 -6.76
N ILE A 107 -8.17 -0.79 -6.36
CA ILE A 107 -8.35 -2.19 -5.97
C ILE A 107 -8.98 -2.91 -7.15
N HIS A 108 -8.25 -3.88 -7.71
CA HIS A 108 -8.66 -4.64 -8.89
C HIS A 108 -8.62 -6.14 -8.60
N PRO A 109 -9.64 -6.92 -9.01
CA PRO A 109 -9.63 -8.37 -8.86
C PRO A 109 -8.35 -8.99 -9.43
N ASN A 110 -7.74 -9.91 -8.71
CA ASN A 110 -6.61 -10.64 -9.26
C ASN A 110 -7.09 -11.83 -10.12
N PHE A 111 -6.19 -12.42 -10.90
CA PHE A 111 -6.55 -13.54 -11.80
C PHE A 111 -6.87 -14.85 -11.07
N TRP A 112 -6.59 -14.96 -9.76
CA TRP A 112 -6.67 -16.21 -9.02
C TRP A 112 -7.80 -16.18 -7.97
N ASP A 113 -7.57 -15.46 -6.87
CA ASP A 113 -8.54 -15.21 -5.82
C ASP A 113 -8.14 -13.97 -4.99
N GLY A 114 -9.10 -13.06 -4.76
CA GLY A 114 -8.89 -11.79 -4.05
C GLY A 114 -8.61 -10.59 -4.96
N TYR A 115 -7.95 -9.57 -4.39
CA TYR A 115 -7.70 -8.29 -5.06
C TYR A 115 -6.23 -7.88 -4.99
N ASN A 116 -5.77 -7.24 -6.06
CA ASN A 116 -4.52 -6.48 -6.05
C ASN A 116 -4.85 -5.02 -5.70
N THR A 117 -3.94 -4.37 -5.00
CA THR A 117 -3.98 -2.92 -4.82
C THR A 117 -2.91 -2.31 -5.71
N PHE A 118 -3.24 -1.23 -6.42
CA PHE A 118 -2.29 -0.46 -7.20
C PHE A 118 -2.34 0.99 -6.74
N GLU A 119 -1.20 1.68 -6.81
CA GLU A 119 -1.22 3.13 -6.64
C GLU A 119 -1.50 3.79 -7.99
N ILE A 120 -2.50 4.68 -7.99
CA ILE A 120 -2.83 5.53 -9.13
C ILE A 120 -2.49 6.98 -8.78
N LYS A 121 -1.95 7.71 -9.74
CA LYS A 121 -2.02 9.17 -9.73
C LYS A 121 -2.49 9.66 -11.09
N TYR A 122 -3.45 10.58 -11.09
CA TYR A 122 -4.02 11.13 -12.31
C TYR A 122 -3.50 12.55 -12.56
N ASP A 123 -2.70 12.70 -13.61
CA ASP A 123 -2.32 13.99 -14.15
C ASP A 123 -3.40 14.45 -15.14
N SER A 124 -4.31 15.29 -14.63
CA SER A 124 -5.42 15.82 -15.41
C SER A 124 -5.01 16.83 -16.48
N GLU A 125 -3.85 17.47 -16.34
CA GLU A 125 -3.35 18.47 -17.27
C GLU A 125 -2.82 17.78 -18.53
N ASN A 126 -1.98 16.76 -18.34
CA ASN A 126 -1.39 15.99 -19.44
C ASN A 126 -2.25 14.80 -19.88
N LYS A 127 -3.38 14.53 -19.21
CA LYS A 127 -4.26 13.37 -19.44
C LYS A 127 -3.50 12.04 -19.27
N ILE A 128 -2.75 11.93 -18.18
CA ILE A 128 -1.94 10.75 -17.89
C ILE A 128 -2.44 10.07 -16.62
N ILE A 129 -2.69 8.78 -16.69
CA ILE A 129 -2.90 7.92 -15.52
C ILE A 129 -1.58 7.20 -15.25
N HIS A 130 -0.99 7.47 -14.10
CA HIS A 130 0.20 6.78 -13.61
C HIS A 130 -0.24 5.60 -12.75
N LEU A 131 0.12 4.38 -13.15
CA LEU A 131 -0.21 3.13 -12.47
C LEU A 131 1.05 2.45 -11.96
N PHE A 132 1.20 2.41 -10.64
CA PHE A 132 2.34 1.77 -9.98
C PHE A 132 2.00 0.36 -9.52
N ASP A 133 2.89 -0.57 -9.87
CA ASP A 133 2.84 -1.96 -9.45
C ASP A 133 3.15 -2.08 -7.95
N ASP A 134 2.17 -2.56 -7.17
CA ASP A 134 2.40 -2.90 -5.77
C ASP A 134 2.98 -4.31 -5.66
N SER A 135 4.23 -4.46 -6.07
CA SER A 135 4.91 -5.75 -6.03
C SER A 135 5.26 -6.22 -4.62
N GLN A 136 4.79 -5.55 -3.56
CA GLN A 136 4.88 -6.07 -2.18
C GLN A 136 3.80 -7.10 -1.88
N THR A 137 2.70 -7.10 -2.63
CA THR A 137 1.64 -8.10 -2.50
C THR A 137 1.81 -9.18 -3.57
N ARG A 138 1.68 -10.46 -3.19
CA ARG A 138 1.80 -11.61 -4.11
C ARG A 138 0.61 -11.61 -5.07
N GLY A 139 0.68 -10.79 -6.12
CA GLY A 139 -0.44 -10.45 -6.99
C GLY A 139 -0.11 -10.44 -8.48
N THR A 140 -1.03 -9.88 -9.27
CA THR A 140 -0.86 -9.68 -10.71
C THR A 140 -0.12 -8.39 -10.98
N SER A 141 0.96 -8.42 -11.76
CA SER A 141 1.68 -7.19 -12.14
C SER A 141 0.80 -6.21 -12.90
N ALA A 142 0.95 -4.93 -12.60
CA ALA A 142 0.24 -3.82 -13.23
C ALA A 142 0.27 -3.81 -14.76
N ILE A 143 1.30 -4.39 -15.39
CA ILE A 143 1.39 -4.50 -16.86
C ILE A 143 0.22 -5.28 -17.46
N ASN A 144 -0.33 -6.25 -16.72
CA ASN A 144 -1.46 -7.06 -17.18
C ASN A 144 -2.80 -6.28 -17.15
N LEU A 145 -2.79 -5.05 -16.62
CA LEU A 145 -3.95 -4.15 -16.63
C LEU A 145 -3.96 -3.21 -17.84
N ALA A 146 -2.99 -3.29 -18.75
CA ALA A 146 -2.93 -2.44 -19.94
C ALA A 146 -4.14 -2.68 -20.87
N SER A 147 -5.19 -1.88 -20.71
CA SER A 147 -6.43 -1.96 -21.51
C SER A 147 -7.18 -0.62 -21.49
N ASP A 148 -8.00 -0.40 -22.51
CA ASP A 148 -8.89 0.76 -22.64
C ASP A 148 -9.97 0.75 -21.55
N PHE A 149 -10.40 -0.45 -21.16
CA PHE A 149 -11.27 -0.65 -20.01
C PHE A 149 -10.72 0.02 -18.74
N ILE A 150 -9.44 -0.18 -18.41
CA ILE A 150 -8.85 0.38 -17.18
C ILE A 150 -8.80 1.90 -17.21
N ILE A 151 -8.45 2.50 -18.36
CA ILE A 151 -8.49 3.96 -18.53
C ILE A 151 -9.91 4.48 -18.28
N LYS A 152 -10.89 3.89 -18.97
CA LYS A 152 -12.30 4.27 -18.82
C LYS A 152 -12.81 4.11 -17.39
N ASP A 153 -12.48 2.98 -16.76
CA ASP A 153 -12.93 2.62 -15.43
C ASP A 153 -12.42 3.59 -14.36
N ILE A 154 -11.13 3.96 -14.45
CA ILE A 154 -10.53 4.94 -13.54
C ILE A 154 -11.14 6.32 -13.77
N LEU A 155 -11.24 6.78 -15.03
CA LEU A 155 -11.79 8.10 -15.33
C LEU A 155 -13.24 8.24 -14.86
N LEU A 156 -14.07 7.20 -14.99
CA LEU A 156 -15.47 7.20 -14.52
C LEU A 156 -15.59 7.17 -13.00
N LYS A 157 -14.56 6.71 -12.29
CA LYS A 157 -14.53 6.76 -10.81
C LYS A 157 -13.99 8.08 -10.29
N ILE A 158 -13.14 8.76 -11.07
CA ILE A 158 -12.67 10.12 -10.77
C ILE A 158 -13.74 11.16 -11.13
N ASN A 159 -14.47 10.93 -12.23
CA ASN A 159 -15.45 11.86 -12.77
C ASN A 159 -16.82 11.19 -12.88
N ASP A 160 -17.89 11.87 -12.48
CA ASP A 160 -19.27 11.36 -12.57
C ASP A 160 -19.69 10.99 -14.01
N ARG A 161 -19.01 11.56 -15.01
CA ARG A 161 -19.20 11.27 -16.44
C ARG A 161 -17.89 11.47 -17.20
N VAL A 162 -17.66 10.63 -18.21
CA VAL A 162 -16.50 10.71 -19.10
C VAL A 162 -16.97 10.61 -20.55
N LEU A 163 -16.47 11.50 -21.40
CA LEU A 163 -16.71 11.48 -22.84
C LEU A 163 -15.69 10.57 -23.55
N GLU A 164 -16.06 10.03 -24.71
CA GLU A 164 -15.20 9.11 -25.47
C GLU A 164 -13.86 9.74 -25.88
N ASN A 165 -13.88 11.03 -26.26
CA ASN A 165 -12.65 11.77 -26.58
C ASN A 165 -11.70 11.90 -25.38
N GLU A 166 -12.22 11.95 -24.15
CA GLU A 166 -11.38 11.97 -22.95
C GLU A 166 -10.66 10.64 -22.75
N ILE A 167 -11.31 9.52 -23.07
CA ILE A 167 -10.70 8.18 -23.01
C ILE A 167 -9.60 8.06 -24.08
N LEU A 168 -9.89 8.47 -25.33
CA LEU A 168 -8.91 8.42 -26.42
C LEU A 168 -7.69 9.31 -26.17
N ASN A 169 -7.89 10.47 -25.54
CA ASN A 169 -6.80 11.39 -25.22
C ASN A 169 -6.03 11.03 -23.95
N THR A 170 -6.45 10.00 -23.21
CA THR A 170 -5.78 9.61 -21.96
C THR A 170 -4.77 8.50 -22.21
N THR A 171 -3.56 8.68 -21.65
CA THR A 171 -2.49 7.68 -21.68
C THR A 171 -2.33 7.04 -20.31
N LEU A 172 -2.28 5.72 -20.27
CA LEU A 172 -1.89 4.96 -19.07
C LEU A 172 -0.38 4.73 -19.11
N ILE A 173 0.35 5.26 -18.13
CA ILE A 173 1.76 4.91 -17.89
C ILE A 173 1.84 3.91 -16.76
N ILE A 174 2.47 2.77 -17.02
CA ILE A 174 2.57 1.64 -16.11
C ILE A 174 4.01 1.52 -15.62
N TYR A 175 4.17 1.47 -14.31
CA TYR A 175 5.44 1.36 -13.61
C TYR A 175 5.51 0.00 -12.93
N THR A 176 6.40 -0.89 -13.39
CA THR A 176 6.56 -2.26 -12.90
C THR A 176 7.81 -2.40 -12.01
N ALA A 177 7.89 -3.44 -11.19
CA ALA A 177 9.07 -3.66 -10.35
C ALA A 177 10.34 -3.89 -11.18
N PHE A 178 11.45 -3.24 -10.80
CA PHE A 178 12.77 -3.54 -11.31
C PHE A 178 13.15 -5.00 -11.04
N VAL A 179 13.71 -5.69 -12.03
CA VAL A 179 14.41 -6.97 -11.86
C VAL A 179 15.88 -6.66 -12.14
N GLU A 180 16.79 -6.97 -11.21
CA GLU A 180 18.24 -6.93 -11.49
C GLU A 180 18.51 -7.71 -12.79
N ASP A 181 19.24 -7.11 -13.74
CA ASP A 181 19.50 -7.57 -15.13
C ASP A 181 18.47 -7.26 -16.24
N ALA A 182 17.44 -6.44 -15.99
CA ALA A 182 16.56 -5.98 -17.09
C ALA A 182 17.26 -4.92 -17.98
N LEU A 183 17.46 -5.23 -19.27
CA LEU A 183 18.09 -4.36 -20.27
C LEU A 183 17.25 -3.12 -20.68
N TYR A 184 16.00 -3.01 -20.23
CA TYR A 184 15.08 -1.91 -20.53
C TYR A 184 14.22 -1.54 -19.32
N SER A 185 13.84 -0.26 -19.24
CA SER A 185 13.10 0.38 -18.15
C SER A 185 11.81 -0.35 -17.82
N ALA A 186 11.57 -0.51 -16.52
CA ALA A 186 10.36 -1.07 -15.95
C ALA A 186 9.11 -0.16 -16.14
N ILE A 187 9.01 0.54 -17.28
CA ILE A 187 7.97 1.51 -17.60
C ILE A 187 7.41 1.24 -19.00
N SER A 188 6.10 1.22 -19.10
CA SER A 188 5.37 1.05 -20.36
C SER A 188 4.24 2.06 -20.45
N SER A 189 3.74 2.31 -21.66
CA SER A 189 2.54 3.11 -21.87
C SER A 189 1.50 2.35 -22.67
N TYR A 190 0.24 2.66 -22.42
CA TYR A 190 -0.90 2.19 -23.19
C TYR A 190 -1.82 3.38 -23.47
N GLY A 191 -2.14 3.63 -24.74
CA GLY A 191 -2.94 4.77 -25.15
C GLY A 191 -3.39 4.67 -26.60
N TYR A 192 -4.34 5.52 -26.99
CA TYR A 192 -4.87 5.52 -28.35
C TYR A 192 -3.85 6.07 -29.35
N SER A 193 -3.75 5.43 -30.52
CA SER A 193 -2.93 5.88 -31.64
C SER A 193 -3.83 6.20 -32.82
N GLU A 194 -3.90 7.47 -33.21
CA GLU A 194 -4.64 7.88 -34.41
C GLU A 194 -4.10 7.19 -35.68
N LEU A 195 -2.78 6.98 -35.76
CA LEU A 195 -2.13 6.31 -36.89
C LEU A 195 -2.59 4.86 -37.06
N LYS A 196 -2.84 4.16 -35.95
CA LYS A 196 -3.31 2.76 -35.96
C LYS A 196 -4.81 2.64 -35.77
N ASN A 197 -5.49 3.75 -35.47
CA ASN A 197 -6.90 3.81 -35.09
C ASN A 197 -7.27 2.76 -34.03
N ASP A 198 -6.38 2.59 -33.04
CA ASP A 198 -6.50 1.57 -32.00
C ASP A 198 -5.67 1.97 -30.77
N PHE A 199 -5.92 1.33 -29.62
CA PHE A 199 -5.06 1.42 -28.44
C PHE A 199 -3.81 0.57 -28.61
N VAL A 200 -2.66 1.15 -28.24
CA VAL A 200 -1.35 0.55 -28.51
C VAL A 200 -0.52 0.52 -27.25
N PHE A 201 0.08 -0.64 -27.00
CA PHE A 201 1.07 -0.82 -25.95
C PHE A 201 2.47 -0.46 -26.47
N HIS A 202 3.22 0.32 -25.69
CA HIS A 202 4.59 0.71 -25.99
C HIS A 202 5.46 0.53 -24.75
N VAL A 203 6.58 -0.16 -24.89
CA VAL A 203 7.65 -0.09 -23.88
C VAL A 203 8.33 1.27 -24.02
N LYS A 204 8.52 1.97 -22.90
CA LYS A 204 9.12 3.31 -22.89
C LYS A 204 10.53 3.23 -22.33
N ASP A 205 11.42 4.02 -22.90
CA ASP A 205 12.80 4.19 -22.43
C ASP A 205 12.89 5.31 -21.39
N LYS A 206 14.11 5.52 -20.87
CA LYS A 206 14.40 6.53 -19.86
C LYS A 206 14.19 7.96 -20.37
N GLU A 207 14.49 8.24 -21.64
CA GLU A 207 14.34 9.57 -22.23
C GLU A 207 12.89 10.03 -22.26
N PHE A 208 11.95 9.09 -22.51
CA PHE A 208 10.53 9.38 -22.40
C PHE A 208 10.12 9.83 -21.00
N ILE A 209 10.63 9.16 -19.96
CA ILE A 209 10.35 9.49 -18.56
C ILE A 209 10.88 10.88 -18.23
N ASP A 210 12.13 11.14 -18.62
CA ASP A 210 12.79 12.40 -18.32
C ASP A 210 12.09 13.60 -18.96
N SER A 211 11.35 13.37 -20.05
CA SER A 211 10.66 14.43 -20.78
C SER A 211 9.17 14.57 -20.47
N ASN A 212 8.51 13.53 -19.93
CA ASN A 212 7.03 13.48 -19.84
C ASN A 212 6.48 13.15 -18.45
N ILE A 213 7.35 12.92 -17.46
CA ILE A 213 6.94 12.61 -16.09
C ILE A 213 7.39 13.77 -15.18
N ASP A 214 6.45 14.29 -14.39
CA ASP A 214 6.69 15.39 -13.46
C ASP A 214 7.74 15.03 -12.38
N GLU A 215 8.46 16.02 -11.88
CA GLU A 215 9.63 15.86 -11.00
C GLU A 215 9.29 15.11 -9.71
N TYR A 216 8.11 15.37 -9.13
CA TYR A 216 7.64 14.63 -7.95
C TYR A 216 7.49 13.13 -8.23
N PHE A 217 7.06 12.76 -9.44
CA PHE A 217 6.88 11.36 -9.82
C PHE A 217 8.21 10.68 -10.10
N LYS A 218 9.19 11.41 -10.66
CA LYS A 218 10.55 10.90 -10.81
C LYS A 218 11.17 10.61 -9.46
N GLU A 219 11.05 11.52 -8.49
CA GLU A 219 11.56 11.30 -7.13
C GLU A 219 10.91 10.10 -6.47
N LYS A 220 9.58 9.98 -6.54
CA LYS A 220 8.86 8.82 -5.97
C LYS A 220 9.26 7.51 -6.66
N TRP A 221 9.44 7.52 -7.98
CA TRP A 221 9.93 6.38 -8.75
C TRP A 221 11.36 5.99 -8.36
N GLU A 222 12.26 6.96 -8.27
CA GLU A 222 13.65 6.74 -7.86
C GLU A 222 13.74 6.15 -6.45
N VAL A 223 12.90 6.60 -5.52
CA VAL A 223 12.79 5.99 -4.19
C VAL A 223 12.35 4.53 -4.26
N ILE A 224 11.34 4.22 -5.10
CA ILE A 224 10.84 2.84 -5.27
C ILE A 224 11.91 1.94 -5.90
N THR A 225 12.67 2.43 -6.89
CA THR A 225 13.72 1.65 -7.54
C THR A 225 14.96 1.48 -6.66
N ASN A 226 15.36 2.53 -5.91
CA ASN A 226 16.56 2.50 -5.06
C ASN A 226 16.37 1.71 -3.76
N GLN A 227 15.13 1.50 -3.30
CA GLN A 227 14.86 0.63 -2.13
C GLN A 227 14.90 -0.87 -2.48
N ARG A 228 15.05 -1.23 -3.76
CA ARG A 228 15.02 -2.62 -4.25
C ARG A 228 16.35 -3.10 -4.85
N ALA A 229 17.38 -2.25 -4.88
CA ALA A 229 18.78 -2.59 -5.15
C ALA A 229 19.55 -2.75 -3.82
#